data_AF-A0A4V3JFN9-F1
#
_entry.id   AF-A0A4V3JFN9-F1
#
_cell.length_a   1.000
_cell.length_b   1.000
_cell.length_c   1.000
_cell.angle_alpha   90.00
_cell.angle_beta   90.00
_cell.angle_gamma   90.00
#
_symmetry.space_group_name_H-M   'P 1'
#
loop_
_entity.id
_entity.type
_entity.pdbx_description
1 polymer ?
#
loop_
_entity_poly.entity_id
_entity_poly.type
_entity_poly.pdbx_seq_one_letter_code
_entity_poly.pdbx_strand_id
1 'polypeptide(L)'
;MNKKISSYLLILLLLPFFGCVRKNLHAADYFERYFKYQDFIQTEFKDDPVRGILYGNPESDSEEKFYKKDGYLALSFRLSENGGRFRKELSDSPLSIFPESPYSIFVKAEPAEFHTKPIYKITRSVEMLSPEVSVFDVFPMIEETIQHLRKSEPNQVLEHSSLQKFLCLQFDCEIKKENGELFLTYTLSERMREQFPIAYKKWNKRLGQVSFRFQLFQPGGFTKGWEFYNEGKKIILGIPNSPNGYWASPKTLHLRTYMFINVFGLKIDIRGLGYTLKFSRSGSTDTVLGYYSKIPETTIGGRFLSIFPPGAVNFFIPGNMDEYAEGSFKLLVEGSDGKGGTRFENRTKRNGNKTKVLLTTESEIFRDRFLPFKSSDEDDEPSFFTELGKSIVLDLRGK
;
A
#
# COMPACT_ATOMS: atom_id res chain seq x y z
N MET A 1 16.79 -35.07 -53.51
CA MET A 1 17.23 -34.04 -52.54
C MET A 1 16.08 -33.06 -52.29
N ASN A 2 15.90 -32.64 -51.03
CA ASN A 2 15.13 -31.46 -50.59
C ASN A 2 13.58 -31.47 -50.62
N LYS A 3 12.93 -32.40 -49.91
CA LYS A 3 11.54 -32.17 -49.42
C LYS A 3 11.36 -32.22 -47.89
N LYS A 4 12.40 -32.52 -47.11
CA LYS A 4 12.33 -32.54 -45.63
C LYS A 4 12.71 -31.21 -44.94
N ILE A 5 13.25 -30.23 -45.68
CA ILE A 5 13.66 -28.94 -45.10
C ILE A 5 12.47 -27.97 -44.94
N SER A 6 11.40 -28.14 -45.72
CA SER A 6 10.24 -27.23 -45.69
C SER A 6 9.38 -27.34 -44.42
N SER A 7 9.41 -28.47 -43.71
CA SER A 7 8.57 -28.67 -42.52
C SER A 7 9.17 -28.10 -41.24
N TYR A 8 10.50 -27.92 -41.20
CA TYR A 8 11.20 -27.31 -40.05
C TYR A 8 11.16 -25.78 -40.08
N LEU A 9 11.09 -25.16 -41.27
CA LEU A 9 10.89 -23.70 -41.38
C LEU A 9 9.52 -23.25 -40.85
N LEU A 10 8.49 -24.10 -40.94
CA LEU A 10 7.16 -23.77 -40.40
C LEU A 10 7.11 -23.79 -38.86
N ILE A 11 7.94 -24.62 -38.22
CA ILE A 11 8.06 -24.66 -36.74
C ILE A 11 8.85 -23.46 -36.23
N LEU A 12 9.82 -22.94 -37.01
CA LEU A 12 10.49 -21.66 -36.69
C LEU A 12 9.57 -20.43 -36.88
N LEU A 13 8.57 -20.51 -37.77
CA LEU A 13 7.57 -19.45 -37.98
C LEU A 13 6.42 -19.47 -36.94
N LEU A 14 6.33 -20.52 -36.12
CA LEU A 14 5.45 -20.60 -34.94
C LEU A 14 6.13 -20.14 -33.64
N LEU A 15 7.37 -19.63 -33.72
CA LEU A 15 8.09 -19.00 -32.61
C LEU A 15 8.01 -17.45 -32.55
N PRO A 16 6.99 -16.72 -33.02
CA PRO A 16 6.72 -15.42 -32.42
C PRO A 16 6.04 -15.67 -31.06
N PHE A 17 6.25 -14.80 -30.08
CA PHE A 17 5.52 -14.73 -28.79
C PHE A 17 6.09 -15.43 -27.53
N PHE A 18 7.35 -15.85 -27.49
CA PHE A 18 8.00 -16.10 -26.19
C PHE A 18 8.49 -14.79 -25.56
N GLY A 19 7.53 -13.97 -25.12
CA GLY A 19 7.82 -12.71 -24.43
C GLY A 19 6.62 -11.89 -23.95
N CYS A 20 5.37 -12.31 -24.16
CA CYS A 20 4.22 -11.56 -23.67
C CYS A 20 4.05 -11.75 -22.16
N VAL A 21 4.04 -10.64 -21.41
CA VAL A 21 3.63 -10.63 -19.99
C VAL A 21 2.19 -11.10 -19.90
N ARG A 22 1.94 -12.15 -19.11
CA ARG A 22 0.58 -12.68 -18.92
C ARG A 22 -0.28 -11.63 -18.20
N LYS A 23 -1.41 -11.32 -18.82
CA LYS A 23 -2.44 -10.42 -18.28
C LYS A 23 -3.40 -11.23 -17.41
N ASN A 24 -4.02 -10.58 -16.42
CA ASN A 24 -4.88 -11.24 -15.43
C ASN A 24 -6.19 -10.48 -15.27
N LEU A 25 -7.19 -10.93 -16.04
CA LEU A 25 -8.54 -10.37 -16.04
C LEU A 25 -9.19 -10.41 -14.66
N HIS A 26 -9.01 -11.51 -13.92
CA HIS A 26 -9.58 -11.64 -12.58
C HIS A 26 -8.96 -10.62 -11.61
N ALA A 27 -7.64 -10.41 -11.68
CA ALA A 27 -6.95 -9.37 -10.89
C ALA A 27 -7.42 -7.96 -11.29
N ALA A 28 -7.58 -7.69 -12.58
CA ALA A 28 -8.11 -6.42 -13.06
C ALA A 28 -9.52 -6.14 -12.48
N ASP A 29 -10.42 -7.13 -12.55
CA ASP A 29 -11.79 -7.01 -12.03
C ASP A 29 -11.82 -6.88 -10.50
N TYR A 30 -10.89 -7.53 -9.79
CA TYR A 30 -10.69 -7.35 -8.35
C TYR A 30 -10.34 -5.89 -8.02
N PHE A 31 -9.30 -5.36 -8.65
CA PHE A 31 -8.82 -4.00 -8.39
C PHE A 31 -9.83 -2.92 -8.83
N GLU A 32 -10.52 -3.13 -9.94
CA GLU A 32 -11.58 -2.22 -10.41
C GLU A 32 -12.71 -2.09 -9.38
N ARG A 33 -13.18 -3.22 -8.83
CA ARG A 33 -14.19 -3.23 -7.75
C ARG A 33 -13.65 -2.59 -6.48
N TYR A 34 -12.43 -2.97 -6.07
CA TYR A 34 -11.79 -2.41 -4.87
C TYR A 34 -11.68 -0.88 -4.95
N PHE A 35 -11.13 -0.35 -6.05
CA PHE A 35 -11.01 1.10 -6.25
C PHE A 35 -12.38 1.78 -6.28
N LYS A 36 -13.39 1.20 -6.94
CA LYS A 36 -14.75 1.72 -6.95
C LYS A 36 -15.35 1.80 -5.53
N TYR A 37 -15.09 0.82 -4.66
CA TYR A 37 -15.56 0.84 -3.28
C TYR A 37 -14.80 1.86 -2.42
N GLN A 38 -13.50 2.02 -2.61
CA GLN A 38 -12.72 3.04 -1.90
C GLN A 38 -13.13 4.46 -2.31
N ASP A 39 -13.32 4.69 -3.61
CA ASP A 39 -13.75 5.97 -4.18
C ASP A 39 -15.13 6.39 -3.63
N PHE A 40 -16.06 5.43 -3.51
CA PHE A 40 -17.35 5.68 -2.86
C PHE A 40 -17.17 6.16 -1.41
N ILE A 41 -16.34 5.49 -0.59
CA ILE A 41 -16.09 5.90 0.80
C ILE A 41 -15.44 7.29 0.85
N GLN A 42 -14.47 7.54 -0.02
CA GLN A 42 -13.76 8.83 -0.07
C GLN A 42 -14.69 9.99 -0.42
N THR A 43 -15.61 9.77 -1.36
CA THR A 43 -16.57 10.79 -1.81
C THR A 43 -17.70 10.98 -0.82
N GLU A 44 -18.32 9.88 -0.36
CA GLU A 44 -19.48 9.91 0.53
C GLU A 44 -19.17 10.49 1.91
N PHE A 45 -17.93 10.31 2.38
CA PHE A 45 -17.48 10.74 3.70
C PHE A 45 -16.29 11.72 3.62
N LYS A 46 -16.19 12.53 2.56
CA LYS A 46 -15.05 13.45 2.32
C LYS A 46 -14.70 14.30 3.55
N ASP A 47 -15.71 14.85 4.21
CA ASP A 47 -15.58 15.72 5.39
C ASP A 47 -16.19 15.11 6.66
N ASP A 48 -16.52 13.82 6.63
CA ASP A 48 -17.15 13.12 7.76
C ASP A 48 -16.10 12.30 8.55
N PRO A 49 -16.01 12.43 9.89
CA PRO A 49 -15.12 11.62 10.72
C PRO A 49 -15.29 10.10 10.55
N VAL A 50 -16.46 9.64 10.08
CA VAL A 50 -16.72 8.25 9.70
C VAL A 50 -15.64 7.72 8.76
N ARG A 51 -15.11 8.53 7.85
CA ARG A 51 -14.02 8.11 6.95
C ARG A 51 -12.78 7.68 7.72
N GLY A 52 -12.36 8.48 8.70
CA GLY A 52 -11.21 8.17 9.56
C GLY A 52 -11.42 6.88 10.34
N ILE A 53 -12.64 6.68 10.87
CA ILE A 53 -13.03 5.45 11.57
C ILE A 53 -12.94 4.24 10.64
N LEU A 54 -13.57 4.30 9.47
CA LEU A 54 -13.59 3.20 8.48
C LEU A 54 -12.20 2.85 7.93
N TYR A 55 -11.22 3.74 8.04
CA TYR A 55 -9.82 3.45 7.74
C TYR A 55 -8.99 2.95 8.94
N GLY A 56 -9.62 2.73 10.10
CA GLY A 56 -8.94 2.29 11.31
C GLY A 56 -8.07 3.38 11.94
N ASN A 57 -8.43 4.63 11.72
CA ASN A 57 -7.66 5.80 12.10
C ASN A 57 -8.50 6.90 12.79
N PRO A 58 -9.32 6.55 13.80
CA PRO A 58 -10.18 7.52 14.48
C PRO A 58 -9.36 8.63 15.13
N GLU A 59 -9.91 9.85 15.13
CA GLU A 59 -9.41 10.97 15.92
C GLU A 59 -10.26 11.10 17.22
N SER A 60 -9.78 11.83 18.22
CA SER A 60 -10.47 11.96 19.51
C SER A 60 -11.83 12.63 19.40
N ASP A 61 -12.00 13.54 18.45
CA ASP A 61 -13.27 14.18 18.08
C ASP A 61 -14.22 13.26 17.29
N SER A 62 -13.73 12.15 16.75
CA SER A 62 -14.51 11.20 15.96
C SER A 62 -15.34 10.25 16.84
N GLU A 63 -15.11 10.23 18.16
CA GLU A 63 -15.79 9.34 19.11
C GLU A 63 -17.32 9.43 19.06
N GLU A 64 -17.87 10.62 18.76
CA GLU A 64 -19.32 10.83 18.66
C GLU A 64 -19.97 10.07 17.49
N LYS A 65 -19.19 9.65 16.48
CA LYS A 65 -19.69 8.90 15.33
C LYS A 65 -19.70 7.39 15.56
N PHE A 66 -19.10 6.91 16.64
CA PHE A 66 -19.17 5.51 17.02
C PHE A 66 -20.46 5.19 17.78
N TYR A 67 -20.91 3.95 17.65
CA TYR A 67 -21.86 3.37 18.58
C TYR A 67 -21.12 2.93 19.84
N LYS A 68 -21.52 3.45 21.00
CA LYS A 68 -20.96 3.06 22.29
C LYS A 68 -21.55 1.71 22.71
N LYS A 69 -20.67 0.76 23.03
CA LYS A 69 -20.97 -0.55 23.59
C LYS A 69 -20.26 -0.69 24.93
N ASP A 70 -20.67 -1.64 25.75
CA ASP A 70 -20.06 -1.86 27.06
C ASP A 70 -18.55 -2.15 26.91
N GLY A 71 -17.74 -1.15 27.24
CA GLY A 71 -16.27 -1.21 27.18
C GLY A 71 -15.61 -0.93 25.82
N TYR A 72 -16.36 -0.65 24.74
CA TYR A 72 -15.76 -0.39 23.42
C TYR A 72 -16.63 0.48 22.50
N LEU A 73 -16.01 1.00 21.44
CA LEU A 73 -16.63 1.77 20.36
C LEU A 73 -16.73 0.91 19.10
N ALA A 74 -17.87 0.95 18.42
CA ALA A 74 -18.14 0.12 17.24
C ALA A 74 -18.71 0.94 16.07
N LEU A 75 -18.23 0.65 14.86
CA LEU A 75 -18.83 1.14 13.63
C LEU A 75 -18.72 0.07 12.54
N SER A 76 -19.86 -0.26 11.95
CA SER A 76 -19.98 -1.17 10.83
C SER A 76 -20.48 -0.41 9.60
N PHE A 77 -19.96 -0.76 8.44
CA PHE A 77 -20.34 -0.22 7.15
C PHE A 77 -20.56 -1.38 6.19
N ARG A 78 -21.64 -1.32 5.40
CA ARG A 78 -21.88 -2.22 4.27
C ARG A 78 -22.24 -1.42 3.04
N LEU A 79 -21.69 -1.85 1.91
CA LEU A 79 -21.98 -1.29 0.60
C LEU A 79 -22.84 -2.28 -0.18
N SER A 80 -24.00 -1.81 -0.63
CA SER A 80 -24.90 -2.53 -1.52
C SER A 80 -24.93 -1.89 -2.91
N GLU A 81 -25.05 -2.69 -3.95
CA GLU A 81 -25.14 -2.22 -5.35
C GLU A 81 -26.47 -2.68 -5.95
N ASN A 82 -27.29 -1.73 -6.39
CA ASN A 82 -28.55 -2.02 -7.09
C ASN A 82 -28.67 -1.12 -8.33
N GLY A 83 -28.76 -1.73 -9.52
CA GLY A 83 -28.91 -1.00 -10.78
C GLY A 83 -27.78 0.00 -11.07
N GLY A 84 -26.54 -0.31 -10.63
CA GLY A 84 -25.38 0.57 -10.79
C GLY A 84 -25.29 1.73 -9.79
N ARG A 85 -26.23 1.84 -8.85
CA ARG A 85 -26.16 2.82 -7.74
C ARG A 85 -25.74 2.12 -6.46
N PHE A 86 -24.84 2.77 -5.72
CA PHE A 86 -24.44 2.34 -4.41
C PHE A 86 -25.39 2.84 -3.33
N ARG A 87 -25.64 2.02 -2.31
CA ARG A 87 -26.27 2.44 -1.05
C ARG A 87 -25.41 1.96 0.11
N LYS A 88 -25.28 2.83 1.10
CA LYS A 88 -24.56 2.57 2.35
C LYS A 88 -25.51 2.15 3.46
N GLU A 89 -25.01 1.34 4.37
CA GLU A 89 -25.65 0.99 5.63
C GLU A 89 -24.61 1.11 6.75
N LEU A 90 -24.99 1.74 7.85
CA LEU A 90 -24.17 1.87 9.06
C LEU A 90 -24.86 1.13 10.21
N SER A 91 -24.06 0.47 11.05
CA SER A 91 -24.56 -0.29 12.19
C SER A 91 -23.54 -0.34 13.33
N ASP A 92 -23.98 -0.79 14.49
CA ASP A 92 -23.18 -1.02 15.69
C ASP A 92 -22.65 -2.46 15.79
N SER A 93 -22.99 -3.31 14.82
CA SER A 93 -22.64 -4.73 14.79
C SER A 93 -22.13 -5.16 13.41
N PRO A 94 -21.29 -6.22 13.32
CA PRO A 94 -20.75 -6.67 12.06
C PRO A 94 -21.84 -7.00 11.04
N LEU A 95 -21.72 -6.44 9.83
CA LEU A 95 -22.67 -6.68 8.74
C LEU A 95 -22.15 -7.76 7.79
N SER A 96 -22.97 -8.79 7.59
CA SER A 96 -22.68 -9.87 6.64
C SER A 96 -22.72 -9.39 5.19
N ILE A 97 -21.84 -9.95 4.35
CA ILE A 97 -21.81 -9.71 2.91
C ILE A 97 -22.60 -10.77 2.13
N PHE A 98 -23.14 -10.36 0.98
CA PHE A 98 -23.85 -11.20 0.01
C PHE A 98 -23.64 -10.63 -1.40
N PRO A 99 -23.98 -11.33 -2.50
CA PRO A 99 -23.68 -10.85 -3.86
C PRO A 99 -24.16 -9.42 -4.15
N GLU A 100 -25.32 -9.02 -3.62
CA GLU A 100 -25.92 -7.69 -3.77
C GLU A 100 -25.32 -6.66 -2.80
N SER A 101 -24.58 -7.10 -1.78
CA SER A 101 -23.81 -6.29 -0.83
C SER A 101 -22.40 -6.86 -0.63
N PRO A 102 -21.53 -6.72 -1.64
CA PRO A 102 -20.31 -7.50 -1.75
C PRO A 102 -19.18 -7.01 -0.84
N TYR A 103 -19.38 -5.94 -0.08
CA TYR A 103 -18.32 -5.27 0.67
C TYR A 103 -18.81 -4.78 2.03
N SER A 104 -18.07 -5.11 3.10
CA SER A 104 -18.32 -4.57 4.44
C SER A 104 -17.02 -4.26 5.18
N ILE A 105 -17.11 -3.32 6.12
CA ILE A 105 -16.04 -2.94 7.05
C ILE A 105 -16.65 -2.93 8.44
N PHE A 106 -16.01 -3.58 9.40
CA PHE A 106 -16.34 -3.47 10.82
C PHE A 106 -15.11 -2.95 11.57
N VAL A 107 -15.32 -1.96 12.44
CA VAL A 107 -14.28 -1.33 13.24
C VAL A 107 -14.70 -1.38 14.70
N LYS A 108 -13.85 -1.96 15.53
CA LYS A 108 -13.92 -1.97 16.98
C LYS A 108 -12.74 -1.17 17.51
N ALA A 109 -12.99 -0.18 18.36
CA ALA A 109 -11.95 0.58 19.05
C ALA A 109 -12.17 0.49 20.57
N GLU A 110 -11.16 0.02 21.29
CA GLU A 110 -11.15 -0.11 22.75
C GLU A 110 -10.24 0.97 23.33
N PRO A 111 -10.79 1.94 24.08
CA PRO A 111 -9.98 2.89 24.84
C PRO A 111 -9.11 2.13 25.86
N ALA A 112 -7.82 2.45 25.90
CA ALA A 112 -6.87 1.89 26.84
C ALA A 112 -5.78 2.93 27.18
N GLU A 113 -4.81 2.53 28.00
CA GLU A 113 -3.68 3.39 28.39
C GLU A 113 -2.34 2.68 28.13
N PHE A 114 -1.35 3.46 27.68
CA PHE A 114 0.03 3.02 27.51
C PHE A 114 0.97 4.08 28.08
N HIS A 115 1.76 3.72 29.10
CA HIS A 115 2.60 4.66 29.84
C HIS A 115 1.85 5.94 30.25
N THR A 116 0.64 5.80 30.82
CA THR A 116 -0.26 6.90 31.23
C THR A 116 -0.82 7.78 30.10
N LYS A 117 -0.55 7.43 28.83
CA LYS A 117 -1.11 8.12 27.66
C LYS A 117 -2.30 7.34 27.10
N PRO A 118 -3.40 8.02 26.72
CA PRO A 118 -4.57 7.35 26.16
C PRO A 118 -4.27 6.81 24.75
N ILE A 119 -4.67 5.57 24.52
CA ILE A 119 -4.57 4.86 23.24
C ILE A 119 -5.91 4.27 22.84
N TYR A 120 -6.04 3.93 21.55
CA TYR A 120 -7.05 2.99 21.08
C TYR A 120 -6.39 1.69 20.66
N LYS A 121 -6.92 0.56 21.13
CA LYS A 121 -6.73 -0.74 20.48
C LYS A 121 -7.80 -0.91 19.42
N ILE A 122 -7.41 -1.02 18.16
CA ILE A 122 -8.32 -1.03 17.03
C ILE A 122 -8.26 -2.39 16.35
N THR A 123 -9.42 -3.02 16.21
CA THR A 123 -9.61 -4.17 15.32
C THR A 123 -10.50 -3.72 14.18
N ARG A 124 -10.01 -3.86 12.95
CA ARG A 124 -10.76 -3.55 11.74
C ARG A 124 -10.80 -4.77 10.83
N SER A 125 -12.01 -5.18 10.46
CA SER A 125 -12.26 -6.31 9.57
C SER A 125 -12.93 -5.82 8.30
N VAL A 126 -12.34 -6.13 7.14
CA VAL A 126 -12.92 -5.87 5.82
C VAL A 126 -13.28 -7.19 5.19
N GLU A 127 -14.53 -7.34 4.78
CA GLU A 127 -14.96 -8.50 4.00
C GLU A 127 -15.34 -8.08 2.58
N MET A 128 -14.90 -8.86 1.59
CA MET A 128 -15.19 -8.62 0.18
C MET A 128 -15.50 -9.93 -0.56
N LEU A 129 -16.55 -9.91 -1.39
CA LEU A 129 -16.76 -10.91 -2.44
C LEU A 129 -16.09 -10.44 -3.73
N SER A 130 -15.20 -11.28 -4.26
CA SER A 130 -14.42 -10.96 -5.46
C SER A 130 -14.35 -12.12 -6.46
N PRO A 131 -13.92 -11.86 -7.71
CA PRO A 131 -13.46 -12.90 -8.62
C PRO A 131 -12.37 -13.78 -7.99
N GLU A 132 -12.12 -14.96 -8.55
CA GLU A 132 -11.05 -15.84 -8.05
C GLU A 132 -9.66 -15.24 -8.28
N VAL A 133 -9.12 -14.56 -7.27
CA VAL A 133 -7.76 -13.99 -7.25
C VAL A 133 -7.17 -14.18 -5.87
N SER A 134 -5.89 -14.51 -5.84
CA SER A 134 -5.07 -14.51 -4.63
C SER A 134 -3.72 -13.84 -4.88
N VAL A 135 -3.08 -13.37 -3.81
CA VAL A 135 -1.72 -12.81 -3.88
C VAL A 135 -0.71 -13.82 -4.45
N PHE A 136 -0.95 -15.12 -4.24
CA PHE A 136 -0.11 -16.19 -4.80
C PHE A 136 -0.16 -16.25 -6.32
N ASP A 137 -1.25 -15.78 -6.92
CA ASP A 137 -1.40 -15.74 -8.38
C ASP A 137 -0.69 -14.51 -8.97
N VAL A 138 -0.30 -13.54 -8.13
CA VAL A 138 0.37 -12.29 -8.54
C VAL A 138 1.89 -12.44 -8.60
N PHE A 139 2.50 -13.22 -7.70
CA PHE A 139 3.96 -13.38 -7.64
C PHE A 139 4.60 -13.93 -8.92
N PRO A 140 4.04 -14.96 -9.59
CA PRO A 140 4.55 -15.40 -10.89
C PRO A 140 4.49 -14.31 -11.96
N MET A 141 3.43 -13.48 -11.97
CA MET A 141 3.31 -12.39 -12.92
C MET A 141 4.36 -11.30 -12.68
N ILE A 142 4.67 -11.02 -11.41
CA ILE A 142 5.75 -10.09 -11.03
C ILE A 142 7.09 -10.59 -11.59
N GLU A 143 7.42 -11.86 -11.37
CA GLU A 143 8.64 -12.47 -11.91
C GLU A 143 8.66 -12.41 -13.45
N GLU A 144 7.58 -12.81 -14.13
CA GLU A 144 7.47 -12.73 -15.60
C GLU A 144 7.67 -11.30 -16.12
N THR A 145 7.08 -10.30 -15.45
CA THR A 145 7.21 -8.89 -15.80
C THR A 145 8.65 -8.40 -15.66
N ILE A 146 9.34 -8.76 -14.58
CA ILE A 146 10.76 -8.41 -14.40
C ILE A 146 11.61 -9.02 -15.51
N GLN A 147 11.38 -10.30 -15.81
CA GLN A 147 12.13 -10.98 -16.88
C GLN A 147 11.87 -10.35 -18.25
N HIS A 148 10.64 -9.89 -18.51
CA HIS A 148 10.32 -9.11 -19.69
C HIS A 148 11.09 -7.78 -19.69
N LEU A 149 11.01 -6.98 -18.62
CA LEU A 149 11.73 -5.69 -18.52
C LEU A 149 13.25 -5.82 -18.71
N ARG A 150 13.84 -6.92 -18.25
CA ARG A 150 15.26 -7.21 -18.45
C ARG A 150 15.62 -7.41 -19.93
N LYS A 151 14.75 -8.05 -20.69
CA LYS A 151 14.98 -8.40 -22.10
C LYS A 151 14.53 -7.32 -23.09
N SER A 152 13.47 -6.58 -22.76
CA SER A 152 12.85 -5.60 -23.66
C SER A 152 13.64 -4.31 -23.73
N GLU A 153 13.63 -3.67 -24.89
CA GLU A 153 14.11 -2.29 -25.02
C GLU A 153 13.13 -1.31 -24.34
N PRO A 154 13.58 -0.18 -23.77
CA PRO A 154 12.71 0.74 -23.03
C PRO A 154 11.46 1.18 -23.80
N ASN A 155 11.58 1.43 -25.11
CA ASN A 155 10.45 1.83 -25.95
C ASN A 155 9.39 0.72 -26.10
N GLN A 156 9.81 -0.55 -26.13
CA GLN A 156 8.89 -1.69 -26.22
C GLN A 156 8.07 -1.87 -24.93
N VAL A 157 8.63 -1.49 -23.78
CA VAL A 157 7.90 -1.53 -22.49
C VAL A 157 6.70 -0.59 -22.50
N LEU A 158 6.83 0.59 -23.11
CA LEU A 158 5.76 1.58 -23.21
C LEU A 158 4.62 1.14 -24.14
N GLU A 159 4.91 0.28 -25.12
CA GLU A 159 3.90 -0.25 -26.05
C GLU A 159 3.00 -1.31 -25.40
N HIS A 160 3.47 -1.98 -24.34
CA HIS A 160 2.80 -3.13 -23.74
C HIS A 160 2.31 -2.92 -22.30
N SER A 161 2.61 -1.78 -21.67
CA SER A 161 2.11 -1.42 -20.35
C SER A 161 1.38 -0.08 -20.34
N SER A 162 0.06 -0.14 -20.20
CA SER A 162 -0.82 1.03 -20.08
C SER A 162 -0.48 1.85 -18.82
N LEU A 163 -0.05 1.17 -17.75
CA LEU A 163 0.45 1.82 -16.53
C LEU A 163 1.75 2.58 -16.79
N GLN A 164 2.75 1.93 -17.40
CA GLN A 164 4.02 2.60 -17.68
C GLN A 164 3.84 3.78 -18.63
N LYS A 165 2.96 3.63 -19.64
CA LYS A 165 2.60 4.72 -20.54
C LYS A 165 2.00 5.91 -19.79
N PHE A 166 1.03 5.68 -18.91
CA PHE A 166 0.45 6.74 -18.07
C PHE A 166 1.52 7.40 -17.20
N LEU A 167 2.35 6.62 -16.50
CA LEU A 167 3.40 7.15 -15.64
C LEU A 167 4.39 8.00 -16.44
N CYS A 168 4.81 7.58 -17.65
CA CYS A 168 5.77 8.35 -18.44
C CYS A 168 5.18 9.54 -19.20
N LEU A 169 3.85 9.61 -19.32
CA LEU A 169 3.17 10.85 -19.71
C LEU A 169 3.24 11.89 -18.59
N GLN A 170 3.12 11.47 -17.34
CA GLN A 170 3.11 12.39 -16.18
C GLN A 170 4.50 12.68 -15.61
N PHE A 171 5.40 11.71 -15.63
CA PHE A 171 6.75 11.81 -15.08
C PHE A 171 7.79 11.76 -16.20
N ASP A 172 8.98 12.32 -15.94
CA ASP A 172 10.14 12.03 -16.76
C ASP A 172 10.69 10.67 -16.32
N CYS A 173 10.42 9.66 -17.16
CA CYS A 173 10.81 8.27 -16.92
C CYS A 173 12.20 7.96 -17.46
N GLU A 174 12.93 7.11 -16.73
CA GLU A 174 14.16 6.48 -17.21
C GLU A 174 14.16 5.00 -16.81
N ILE A 175 14.52 4.13 -17.76
CA ILE A 175 14.76 2.71 -17.53
C ILE A 175 16.25 2.46 -17.76
N LYS A 176 17.01 2.25 -16.70
CA LYS A 176 18.45 1.99 -16.76
C LYS A 176 18.75 0.53 -16.45
N LYS A 177 19.64 -0.08 -17.22
CA LYS A 177 20.17 -1.43 -16.97
C LYS A 177 21.67 -1.31 -16.70
N GLU A 178 22.09 -1.64 -15.50
CA GLU A 178 23.49 -1.47 -15.07
C GLU A 178 23.92 -2.65 -14.19
N ASN A 179 25.04 -3.29 -14.52
CA ASN A 179 25.58 -4.43 -13.77
C ASN A 179 24.57 -5.58 -13.54
N GLY A 180 23.61 -5.75 -14.46
CA GLY A 180 22.53 -6.73 -14.34
C GLY A 180 21.39 -6.30 -13.42
N GLU A 181 21.44 -5.11 -12.82
CA GLU A 181 20.32 -4.50 -12.11
C GLU A 181 19.46 -3.66 -13.06
N LEU A 182 18.18 -3.53 -12.71
CA LEU A 182 17.21 -2.75 -13.46
C LEU A 182 16.74 -1.61 -12.56
N PHE A 183 16.80 -0.38 -13.06
CA PHE A 183 16.31 0.80 -12.37
C PHE A 183 15.18 1.43 -13.17
N LEU A 184 14.03 1.58 -12.51
CA LEU A 184 12.91 2.38 -13.02
C LEU A 184 12.86 3.68 -12.24
N THR A 185 13.10 4.80 -12.92
CA THR A 185 13.14 6.13 -12.31
C THR A 185 11.98 6.97 -12.83
N TYR A 186 11.30 7.64 -11.92
CA TYR A 186 10.20 8.56 -12.20
C TYR A 186 10.50 9.92 -11.57
N THR A 187 10.73 10.93 -12.39
CA THR A 187 11.00 12.30 -11.91
C THR A 187 9.76 13.17 -12.12
N LEU A 188 9.38 13.96 -11.11
CA LEU A 188 8.29 14.93 -11.26
C LEU A 188 8.55 15.86 -12.45
N SER A 189 7.63 15.90 -13.41
CA SER A 189 7.77 16.68 -14.64
C SER A 189 6.84 17.89 -14.68
N GLU A 190 7.10 18.81 -15.60
CA GLU A 190 6.21 19.94 -15.89
C GLU A 190 4.85 19.48 -16.43
N ARG A 191 4.78 18.34 -17.14
CA ARG A 191 3.52 17.78 -17.66
C ARG A 191 2.57 17.40 -16.53
N MET A 192 3.08 16.77 -15.47
CA MET A 192 2.27 16.50 -14.27
C MET A 192 1.83 17.79 -13.58
N ARG A 193 2.67 18.83 -13.56
CA ARG A 193 2.27 20.13 -12.99
C ARG A 193 1.11 20.76 -13.76
N GLU A 194 1.09 20.61 -15.08
CA GLU A 194 0.02 21.13 -15.94
C GLU A 194 -1.26 20.31 -15.83
N GLN A 195 -1.17 18.98 -15.85
CA GLN A 195 -2.35 18.10 -15.84
C GLN A 195 -2.92 17.84 -14.45
N PHE A 196 -2.06 17.77 -13.42
CA PHE A 196 -2.41 17.46 -12.04
C PHE A 196 -1.69 18.42 -11.07
N PRO A 197 -2.01 19.73 -11.10
CA PRO A 197 -1.30 20.75 -10.34
C PRO A 197 -1.32 20.52 -8.83
N ILE A 198 -2.44 20.03 -8.27
CA ILE A 198 -2.56 19.80 -6.84
C ILE A 198 -1.75 18.57 -6.42
N ALA A 199 -1.84 17.47 -7.18
CA ALA A 199 -1.00 16.30 -6.95
C ALA A 199 0.50 16.65 -7.07
N TYR A 200 0.90 17.42 -8.09
CA TYR A 200 2.28 17.87 -8.25
C TYR A 200 2.77 18.65 -7.02
N LYS A 201 1.98 19.62 -6.56
CA LYS A 201 2.29 20.42 -5.37
C LYS A 201 2.46 19.53 -4.13
N LYS A 202 1.54 18.58 -3.92
CA LYS A 202 1.56 17.60 -2.82
C LYS A 202 2.83 16.73 -2.89
N TRP A 203 3.15 16.14 -4.03
CA TRP A 203 4.34 15.30 -4.22
C TRP A 203 5.65 16.09 -4.08
N ASN A 204 5.74 17.26 -4.71
CA ASN A 204 6.93 18.12 -4.64
C ASN A 204 7.24 18.53 -3.20
N LYS A 205 6.21 18.91 -2.43
CA LYS A 205 6.36 19.21 -0.99
C LYS A 205 6.83 17.99 -0.21
N ARG A 206 6.18 16.83 -0.38
CA ARG A 206 6.51 15.60 0.35
C ARG A 206 7.93 15.11 0.07
N LEU A 207 8.33 15.05 -1.21
CA LEU A 207 9.68 14.61 -1.60
C LEU A 207 10.77 15.59 -1.16
N GLY A 208 10.45 16.88 -0.99
CA GLY A 208 11.36 17.86 -0.39
C GLY A 208 11.48 17.74 1.14
N GLN A 209 10.48 17.16 1.80
CA GLN A 209 10.41 17.00 3.26
C GLN A 209 10.80 15.61 3.75
N VAL A 210 10.75 14.60 2.88
CA VAL A 210 10.98 13.20 3.23
C VAL A 210 11.95 12.56 2.26
N SER A 211 12.97 11.92 2.81
CA SER A 211 13.81 10.96 2.09
C SER A 211 13.50 9.58 2.64
N PHE A 212 13.25 8.60 1.79
CA PHE A 212 12.91 7.24 2.19
C PHE A 212 13.72 6.23 1.39
N ARG A 213 13.95 5.07 1.99
CA ARG A 213 14.45 3.86 1.32
C ARG A 213 13.78 2.64 1.95
N PHE A 214 13.13 1.87 1.11
CA PHE A 214 12.47 0.62 1.44
C PHE A 214 13.22 -0.52 0.77
N GLN A 215 13.57 -1.56 1.53
CA GLN A 215 14.28 -2.74 1.03
C GLN A 215 13.42 -3.97 1.24
N LEU A 216 12.97 -4.61 0.15
CA LEU A 216 12.14 -5.81 0.16
C LEU A 216 12.96 -7.03 -0.23
N PHE A 217 13.04 -8.06 0.62
CA PHE A 217 13.87 -9.25 0.37
C PHE A 217 13.28 -10.52 1.01
N GLN A 218 13.66 -11.69 0.51
CA GLN A 218 13.38 -12.96 1.21
C GLN A 218 14.49 -13.29 2.22
N PRO A 219 14.19 -14.08 3.28
CA PRO A 219 15.20 -14.58 4.19
C PRO A 219 16.41 -15.19 3.47
N GLY A 220 17.63 -14.87 3.92
CA GLY A 220 18.87 -15.39 3.32
C GLY A 220 19.29 -14.74 1.99
N GLY A 221 18.59 -13.71 1.50
CA GLY A 221 18.86 -13.06 0.21
C GLY A 221 18.85 -11.54 0.24
N PHE A 222 19.43 -10.90 1.27
CA PHE A 222 19.41 -9.44 1.43
C PHE A 222 20.01 -8.69 0.24
N THR A 223 21.11 -9.19 -0.34
CA THR A 223 21.75 -8.60 -1.54
C THR A 223 20.96 -8.76 -2.83
N LYS A 224 19.81 -9.46 -2.77
CA LYS A 224 18.89 -9.69 -3.89
C LYS A 224 17.53 -9.04 -3.62
N GLY A 225 17.46 -8.06 -2.73
CA GLY A 225 16.24 -7.33 -2.41
C GLY A 225 15.95 -6.15 -3.33
N TRP A 226 14.67 -5.88 -3.58
CA TRP A 226 14.28 -4.66 -4.30
C TRP A 226 14.46 -3.46 -3.40
N GLU A 227 14.86 -2.34 -4.01
CA GLU A 227 14.97 -1.07 -3.32
C GLU A 227 13.99 -0.06 -3.92
N PHE A 228 13.16 0.55 -3.08
CA PHE A 228 12.28 1.65 -3.47
C PHE A 228 12.67 2.88 -2.64
N TYR A 229 13.17 3.92 -3.28
CA TYR A 229 13.71 5.09 -2.59
C TYR A 229 13.51 6.38 -3.39
N ASN A 230 13.73 7.53 -2.76
CA ASN A 230 13.78 8.80 -3.46
C ASN A 230 15.12 9.51 -3.35
N GLU A 231 15.47 10.23 -4.41
CA GLU A 231 16.62 11.14 -4.47
C GLU A 231 16.12 12.51 -4.92
N GLY A 232 15.96 13.43 -3.97
CA GLY A 232 15.25 14.68 -4.21
C GLY A 232 13.84 14.41 -4.73
N LYS A 233 13.54 14.87 -5.95
CA LYS A 233 12.24 14.71 -6.62
C LYS A 233 12.11 13.43 -7.46
N LYS A 234 13.14 12.58 -7.48
CA LYS A 234 13.16 11.31 -8.22
C LYS A 234 12.66 10.20 -7.32
N ILE A 235 11.79 9.36 -7.84
CA ILE A 235 11.38 8.10 -7.21
C ILE A 235 12.02 6.98 -8.02
N ILE A 236 12.74 6.08 -7.34
CA ILE A 236 13.57 5.06 -7.98
C ILE A 236 13.17 3.69 -7.43
N LEU A 237 12.91 2.76 -8.34
CA LEU A 237 12.76 1.33 -8.06
C LEU A 237 13.96 0.58 -8.63
N GLY A 238 14.84 0.11 -7.76
CA GLY A 238 15.95 -0.79 -8.07
C GLY A 238 15.55 -2.25 -7.93
N ILE A 239 15.71 -3.02 -9.00
CA ILE A 239 15.38 -4.45 -9.07
C ILE A 239 16.69 -5.22 -9.32
N PRO A 240 17.21 -5.94 -8.32
CA PRO A 240 18.49 -6.63 -8.43
C PRO A 240 18.39 -7.88 -9.29
N ASN A 241 19.53 -8.32 -9.82
CA ASN A 241 19.60 -9.57 -10.57
C ASN A 241 19.32 -10.77 -9.63
N SER A 242 18.14 -11.36 -9.76
CA SER A 242 17.67 -12.47 -8.93
C SER A 242 17.61 -13.76 -9.76
N PRO A 243 17.94 -14.95 -9.20
CA PRO A 243 17.73 -16.21 -9.90
C PRO A 243 16.27 -16.41 -10.30
N ASN A 244 16.04 -17.05 -11.45
CA ASN A 244 14.69 -17.34 -11.94
C ASN A 244 13.85 -18.05 -10.88
N GLY A 245 12.64 -17.55 -10.66
CA GLY A 245 11.68 -18.12 -9.71
C GLY A 245 11.90 -17.67 -8.26
N TYR A 246 12.91 -16.85 -7.97
CA TYR A 246 13.10 -16.27 -6.65
C TYR A 246 11.83 -15.55 -6.19
N TRP A 247 11.24 -14.68 -7.01
CA TRP A 247 10.03 -13.92 -6.61
C TRP A 247 8.71 -14.65 -6.86
N ALA A 248 8.72 -15.82 -7.49
CA ALA A 248 7.50 -16.48 -7.96
C ALA A 248 6.65 -17.13 -6.84
N SER A 249 7.26 -17.50 -5.71
CA SER A 249 6.55 -18.17 -4.60
C SER A 249 7.21 -17.88 -3.23
N PRO A 250 7.20 -16.63 -2.76
CA PRO A 250 7.82 -16.31 -1.48
C PRO A 250 7.01 -16.90 -0.34
N LYS A 251 7.69 -17.58 0.59
CA LYS A 251 7.09 -17.99 1.88
C LYS A 251 7.09 -16.86 2.90
N THR A 252 8.12 -16.01 2.84
CA THR A 252 8.30 -14.88 3.74
C THR A 252 9.00 -13.76 3.00
N LEU A 253 8.50 -12.54 3.17
CA LEU A 253 9.15 -11.31 2.72
C LEU A 253 9.44 -10.42 3.92
N HIS A 254 10.63 -9.85 3.92
CA HIS A 254 11.04 -8.83 4.87
C HIS A 254 11.11 -7.50 4.15
N LEU A 255 10.59 -6.48 4.81
CA LEU A 255 10.70 -5.08 4.42
C LEU A 255 11.49 -4.35 5.50
N ARG A 256 12.59 -3.71 5.11
CA ARG A 256 13.31 -2.76 5.96
C ARG A 256 13.03 -1.34 5.49
N THR A 257 12.64 -0.50 6.44
CA THR A 257 12.31 0.91 6.18
C THR A 257 13.36 1.82 6.79
N TYR A 258 13.83 2.75 5.97
CA TYR A 258 14.66 3.88 6.35
C TYR A 258 13.94 5.14 5.91
N MET A 259 13.80 6.11 6.81
CA MET A 259 13.09 7.34 6.52
C MET A 259 13.73 8.50 7.27
N PHE A 260 13.98 9.59 6.55
CA PHE A 260 14.41 10.85 7.09
C PHE A 260 13.34 11.90 6.80
N ILE A 261 12.82 12.51 7.85
CA ILE A 261 11.79 13.55 7.78
C ILE A 261 12.42 14.87 8.22
N ASN A 262 12.28 15.90 7.39
CA ASN A 262 12.72 17.27 7.68
C ASN A 262 11.57 18.24 7.44
N VAL A 263 10.92 18.66 8.51
CA VAL A 263 9.72 19.50 8.45
C VAL A 263 9.81 20.60 9.51
N PHE A 264 9.62 21.87 9.13
CA PHE A 264 9.68 23.02 10.05
C PHE A 264 10.94 23.09 10.94
N GLY A 265 12.09 22.61 10.44
CA GLY A 265 13.35 22.58 11.19
C GLY A 265 13.50 21.42 12.17
N LEU A 266 12.50 20.55 12.27
CA LEU A 266 12.55 19.26 12.96
C LEU A 266 13.11 18.20 12.00
N LYS A 267 14.05 17.41 12.49
CA LYS A 267 14.68 16.30 11.78
C LYS A 267 14.41 15.00 12.54
N ILE A 268 13.81 14.03 11.87
CA ILE A 268 13.58 12.68 12.41
C ILE A 268 14.25 11.69 11.45
N ASP A 269 15.22 10.93 11.96
CA ASP A 269 15.90 9.86 11.23
C ASP A 269 15.44 8.52 11.82
N ILE A 270 14.80 7.69 11.00
CA ILE A 270 14.25 6.38 11.34
C ILE A 270 15.01 5.35 10.54
N ARG A 271 15.70 4.43 11.22
CA ARG A 271 16.59 3.46 10.58
C ARG A 271 16.22 2.03 10.93
N GLY A 272 15.93 1.25 9.90
CA GLY A 272 15.81 -0.21 9.99
C GLY A 272 14.55 -0.70 10.70
N LEU A 273 13.42 0.02 10.58
CA LEU A 273 12.11 -0.50 10.98
C LEU A 273 11.82 -1.74 10.15
N GLY A 274 11.60 -2.88 10.83
CA GLY A 274 11.41 -4.17 10.18
C GLY A 274 9.95 -4.54 10.09
N TYR A 275 9.52 -5.00 8.93
CA TYR A 275 8.19 -5.56 8.69
C TYR A 275 8.31 -6.91 8.01
N THR A 276 7.47 -7.86 8.38
CA THR A 276 7.50 -9.23 7.85
C THR A 276 6.13 -9.61 7.32
N LEU A 277 6.12 -10.14 6.10
CA LEU A 277 4.98 -10.78 5.46
C LEU A 277 5.23 -12.29 5.41
N LYS A 278 4.27 -13.09 5.86
CA LYS A 278 4.28 -14.56 5.76
C LYS A 278 3.12 -15.02 4.89
N PHE A 279 3.41 -15.97 4.03
CA PHE A 279 2.45 -16.51 3.06
C PHE A 279 2.26 -17.99 3.33
N SER A 280 1.02 -18.43 3.48
CA SER A 280 0.66 -19.84 3.59
C SER A 280 -0.60 -20.17 2.81
N ARG A 281 -0.70 -21.42 2.38
CA ARG A 281 -1.86 -21.99 1.68
C ARG A 281 -2.26 -23.27 2.39
N SER A 282 -3.54 -23.39 2.75
CA SER A 282 -4.12 -24.58 3.37
C SER A 282 -5.47 -24.89 2.72
N GLY A 283 -5.54 -26.00 1.98
CA GLY A 283 -6.72 -26.36 1.19
C GLY A 283 -7.10 -25.25 0.21
N SER A 284 -8.35 -24.76 0.31
CA SER A 284 -8.87 -23.66 -0.51
C SER A 284 -8.67 -22.26 0.10
N THR A 285 -7.88 -22.14 1.18
CA THR A 285 -7.65 -20.88 1.88
C THR A 285 -6.19 -20.43 1.77
N ASP A 286 -6.02 -19.24 1.23
CA ASP A 286 -4.75 -18.52 1.17
C ASP A 286 -4.68 -17.52 2.32
N THR A 287 -3.57 -17.50 3.05
CA THR A 287 -3.36 -16.60 4.19
C THR A 287 -2.10 -15.78 4.03
N VAL A 288 -2.23 -14.47 4.25
CA VAL A 288 -1.10 -13.53 4.33
C VAL A 288 -1.12 -12.89 5.71
N LEU A 289 -0.06 -13.09 6.47
CA LEU A 289 0.14 -12.45 7.77
C LEU A 289 1.21 -11.37 7.63
N GLY A 290 0.89 -10.16 8.04
CA GLY A 290 1.84 -9.04 8.11
C GLY A 290 2.02 -8.54 9.54
N TYR A 291 3.24 -8.27 9.96
CA TYR A 291 3.52 -7.71 11.28
C TYR A 291 4.86 -6.97 11.33
N TYR A 292 4.98 -5.97 12.18
CA TYR A 292 6.27 -5.34 12.44
C TYR A 292 7.15 -6.27 13.29
N SER A 293 8.39 -6.47 12.85
CA SER A 293 9.31 -7.46 13.41
C SER A 293 10.55 -6.87 14.06
N LYS A 294 10.78 -5.55 13.92
CA LYS A 294 11.94 -4.88 14.52
C LYS A 294 11.64 -3.40 14.76
N ILE A 295 11.92 -2.92 15.97
CA ILE A 295 11.92 -1.49 16.34
C ILE A 295 13.09 -0.78 15.64
N PRO A 296 12.87 0.40 15.04
CA PRO A 296 13.93 1.16 14.39
C PRO A 296 14.82 1.87 15.41
N GLU A 297 16.05 2.17 15.00
CA GLU A 297 16.84 3.22 15.63
C GLU A 297 16.23 4.57 15.20
N THR A 298 15.96 5.44 16.16
CA THR A 298 15.38 6.76 15.89
C THR A 298 16.27 7.85 16.45
N THR A 299 16.56 8.87 15.66
CA THR A 299 17.28 10.07 16.10
C THR A 299 16.45 11.29 15.77
N ILE A 300 16.17 12.11 16.77
CA ILE A 300 15.40 13.34 16.62
C ILE A 300 16.31 14.53 16.92
N GLY A 301 16.22 15.57 16.10
CA GLY A 301 17.01 16.78 16.27
C GLY A 301 16.54 17.93 15.41
N GLY A 302 17.41 18.92 15.24
CA GLY A 302 17.15 20.10 14.40
C GLY A 302 16.80 21.37 15.18
N ARG A 303 16.72 22.49 14.45
CA ARG A 303 16.60 23.83 15.04
C ARG A 303 15.21 24.11 15.63
N PHE A 304 14.20 23.32 15.29
CA PHE A 304 12.87 23.42 15.88
C PHE A 304 12.91 23.28 17.40
N LEU A 305 13.73 22.34 17.90
CA LEU A 305 13.93 22.10 19.34
C LEU A 305 14.74 23.20 20.05
N SER A 306 15.44 24.07 19.31
CA SER A 306 16.27 25.13 19.88
C SER A 306 15.62 26.52 19.88
N ILE A 307 14.54 26.73 19.10
CA ILE A 307 13.92 28.05 18.91
C ILE A 307 12.63 28.19 19.72
N PHE A 308 11.90 27.11 19.97
CA PHE A 308 10.71 27.14 20.81
C PHE A 308 11.09 26.84 22.28
N PRO A 309 10.59 27.62 23.26
CA PRO A 309 10.74 27.27 24.66
C PRO A 309 10.22 25.84 24.89
N PRO A 310 10.86 25.00 25.72
CA PRO A 310 10.42 23.62 25.97
C PRO A 310 8.92 23.50 26.30
N GLY A 311 8.35 24.49 26.99
CA GLY A 311 6.91 24.55 27.30
C GLY A 311 5.98 24.76 26.10
N ALA A 312 6.45 25.39 25.01
CA ALA A 312 5.68 25.56 23.77
C ALA A 312 5.73 24.31 22.89
N VAL A 313 6.85 23.56 22.90
CA VAL A 313 6.98 22.28 22.20
C VAL A 313 6.04 21.22 22.80
N ASN A 314 5.92 21.19 24.13
CA ASN A 314 4.97 20.32 24.85
C ASN A 314 3.49 20.61 24.52
N PHE A 315 3.16 21.81 24.01
CA PHE A 315 1.79 22.18 23.64
C PHE A 315 1.38 21.59 22.28
N PHE A 316 2.35 21.31 21.40
CA PHE A 316 2.10 20.74 20.06
C PHE A 316 2.45 19.25 19.96
N ILE A 317 3.19 18.69 20.92
CA ILE A 317 3.64 17.30 20.93
C ILE A 317 3.39 16.73 22.34
N PRO A 318 2.57 15.66 22.50
CA PRO A 318 2.30 15.05 23.79
C PRO A 318 3.55 14.40 24.43
N GLY A 319 4.29 15.17 25.23
CA GLY A 319 5.55 14.78 25.88
C GLY A 319 6.80 15.17 25.08
N ASN A 320 8.00 14.76 25.52
CA ASN A 320 9.21 14.93 24.71
C ASN A 320 9.09 14.06 23.44
N MET A 321 9.50 14.60 22.30
CA MET A 321 9.44 13.95 20.99
C MET A 321 10.10 12.57 20.95
N ASP A 322 11.22 12.40 21.65
CA ASP A 322 11.92 11.12 21.73
C ASP A 322 11.02 10.06 22.37
N GLU A 323 10.38 10.39 23.48
CA GLU A 323 9.46 9.51 24.19
C GLU A 323 8.20 9.21 23.36
N TYR A 324 7.67 10.20 22.64
CA TYR A 324 6.54 10.00 21.73
C TYR A 324 6.90 9.05 20.58
N ALA A 325 8.06 9.23 19.95
CA ALA A 325 8.50 8.39 18.84
C ALA A 325 8.81 6.96 19.32
N GLU A 326 9.54 6.84 20.44
CA GLU A 326 9.84 5.54 21.06
C GLU A 326 8.54 4.81 21.44
N GLY A 327 7.61 5.50 22.10
CA GLY A 327 6.31 4.95 22.47
C GLY A 327 5.49 4.54 21.24
N SER A 328 5.52 5.34 20.17
CA SER A 328 4.84 5.02 18.91
C SER A 328 5.39 3.74 18.27
N PHE A 329 6.72 3.58 18.21
CA PHE A 329 7.33 2.37 17.67
C PHE A 329 7.16 1.16 18.58
N LYS A 330 7.17 1.32 19.90
CA LYS A 330 6.83 0.25 20.85
C LYS A 330 5.40 -0.25 20.65
N LEU A 331 4.41 0.65 20.57
CA LEU A 331 3.03 0.27 20.23
C LEU A 331 2.93 -0.42 18.87
N LEU A 332 3.68 0.08 17.88
CA LEU A 332 3.68 -0.48 16.52
C LEU A 332 4.24 -1.91 16.47
N VAL A 333 5.30 -2.22 17.24
CA VAL A 333 6.02 -3.51 17.17
C VAL A 333 5.62 -4.47 18.27
N GLU A 334 5.53 -4.01 19.51
CA GLU A 334 5.33 -4.83 20.72
C GLU A 334 3.89 -4.77 21.23
N GLY A 335 3.17 -3.68 20.96
CA GLY A 335 1.85 -3.42 21.52
C GLY A 335 1.92 -3.08 23.01
N SER A 336 0.83 -2.56 23.58
CA SER A 336 0.79 -2.17 24.99
C SER A 336 0.84 -3.37 25.97
N ASP A 337 0.49 -4.58 25.53
CA ASP A 337 0.51 -5.79 26.35
C ASP A 337 1.75 -6.68 26.12
N GLY A 338 2.67 -6.26 25.23
CA GLY A 338 3.86 -7.02 24.86
C GLY A 338 3.60 -8.28 24.03
N LYS A 339 2.37 -8.52 23.55
CA LYS A 339 2.01 -9.70 22.74
C LYS A 339 2.07 -9.45 21.24
N GLY A 340 2.75 -8.38 20.83
CA GLY A 340 2.93 -7.93 19.46
C GLY A 340 2.02 -6.74 19.15
N GLY A 341 2.55 -5.79 18.37
CA GLY A 341 1.85 -4.57 18.00
C GLY A 341 0.97 -4.74 16.77
N THR A 342 1.11 -3.77 15.86
CA THR A 342 0.30 -3.70 14.64
C THR A 342 0.57 -4.87 13.72
N ARG A 343 -0.52 -5.51 13.30
CA ARG A 343 -0.50 -6.67 12.42
C ARG A 343 -1.73 -6.71 11.52
N PHE A 344 -1.63 -7.45 10.43
CA PHE A 344 -2.80 -7.80 9.63
C PHE A 344 -2.78 -9.27 9.27
N GLU A 345 -3.97 -9.82 9.07
CA GLU A 345 -4.19 -11.13 8.49
C GLU A 345 -5.18 -11.00 7.34
N ASN A 346 -4.77 -11.40 6.14
CA ASN A 346 -5.64 -11.55 5.00
C ASN A 346 -5.92 -13.03 4.75
N ARG A 347 -7.19 -13.43 4.81
CA ARG A 347 -7.64 -14.76 4.41
C ARG A 347 -8.46 -14.67 3.14
N THR A 348 -8.01 -15.37 2.11
CA THR A 348 -8.73 -15.49 0.84
C THR A 348 -9.21 -16.93 0.69
N LYS A 349 -10.52 -17.15 0.85
CA LYS A 349 -11.15 -18.46 0.69
C LYS A 349 -11.75 -18.58 -0.70
N ARG A 350 -11.25 -19.53 -1.49
CA ARG A 350 -11.75 -19.86 -2.83
C ARG A 350 -13.02 -20.71 -2.73
N ASN A 351 -14.04 -20.34 -3.50
CA ASN A 351 -15.30 -21.09 -3.60
C ASN A 351 -15.81 -21.04 -5.05
N GLY A 352 -15.39 -22.02 -5.85
CA GLY A 352 -15.64 -22.01 -7.29
C GLY A 352 -14.96 -20.81 -7.95
N ASN A 353 -15.69 -20.08 -8.79
CA ASN A 353 -15.20 -18.90 -9.53
C ASN A 353 -15.15 -17.60 -8.72
N LYS A 354 -15.41 -17.66 -7.40
CA LYS A 354 -15.40 -16.50 -6.50
C LYS A 354 -14.47 -16.74 -5.33
N THR A 355 -13.99 -15.65 -4.76
CA THR A 355 -13.28 -15.62 -3.49
C THR A 355 -14.05 -14.80 -2.47
N LYS A 356 -13.99 -15.25 -1.21
CA LYS A 356 -14.29 -14.40 -0.06
C LYS A 356 -12.96 -13.96 0.55
N VAL A 357 -12.72 -12.66 0.54
CA VAL A 357 -11.55 -12.04 1.16
C VAL A 357 -11.97 -11.48 2.51
N LEU A 358 -11.24 -11.82 3.57
CA LEU A 358 -11.34 -11.25 4.90
C LEU A 358 -9.97 -10.65 5.25
N LEU A 359 -9.91 -9.34 5.43
CA LEU A 359 -8.73 -8.64 5.92
C LEU A 359 -9.01 -8.14 7.33
N THR A 360 -8.33 -8.71 8.32
CA THR A 360 -8.36 -8.23 9.71
C THR A 360 -7.07 -7.48 9.99
N THR A 361 -7.18 -6.26 10.47
CA THR A 361 -6.04 -5.44 10.93
C THR A 361 -6.22 -5.14 12.42
N GLU A 362 -5.17 -5.35 13.19
CA GLU A 362 -5.08 -4.99 14.60
C GLU A 362 -4.00 -3.92 14.74
N SER A 363 -4.31 -2.79 15.37
CA SER A 363 -3.37 -1.71 15.60
C SER A 363 -3.62 -1.05 16.96
N GLU A 364 -2.56 -0.45 17.51
CA GLU A 364 -2.66 0.39 18.69
C GLU A 364 -2.11 1.76 18.37
N ILE A 365 -2.91 2.80 18.59
CA ILE A 365 -2.55 4.18 18.24
C ILE A 365 -2.80 5.10 19.44
N PHE A 366 -1.98 6.13 19.59
CA PHE A 366 -2.29 7.23 20.51
C PHE A 366 -3.60 7.89 20.11
N ARG A 367 -4.41 8.26 21.11
CA ARG A 367 -5.68 8.95 20.90
C ARG A 367 -5.45 10.36 20.35
N ASP A 368 -4.46 11.07 20.87
CA ASP A 368 -3.99 12.36 20.37
C ASP A 368 -2.64 12.20 19.67
N ARG A 369 -2.54 12.64 18.42
CA ARG A 369 -1.42 12.32 17.53
C ARG A 369 -0.81 13.54 16.91
N PHE A 370 0.51 13.49 16.74
CA PHE A 370 1.23 14.43 15.90
C PHE A 370 1.05 14.06 14.42
N LEU A 371 0.35 14.90 13.65
CA LEU A 371 0.07 14.70 12.23
C LEU A 371 0.70 15.82 11.36
N PRO A 372 2.01 15.77 11.08
CA PRO A 372 2.73 16.86 10.40
C PRO A 372 2.33 17.05 8.93
N PHE A 373 1.59 16.10 8.35
CA PHE A 373 1.20 16.10 6.94
C PHE A 373 -0.32 16.18 6.71
N LYS A 374 -1.11 16.59 7.70
CA LYS A 374 -2.55 16.81 7.51
C LYS A 374 -2.74 17.94 6.48
N SER A 375 -3.37 17.61 5.36
CA SER A 375 -3.64 18.55 4.25
C SER A 375 -5.13 18.51 3.99
N SER A 376 -5.75 19.69 3.96
CA SER A 376 -7.15 19.88 3.56
C SER A 376 -7.29 20.22 2.07
N ASP A 377 -6.17 20.34 1.33
CA ASP A 377 -6.20 20.61 -0.12
C ASP A 377 -7.05 19.56 -0.83
N GLU A 378 -8.00 20.03 -1.65
CA GLU A 378 -8.82 19.20 -2.53
C GLU A 378 -7.95 18.40 -3.52
N ASP A 379 -8.54 17.43 -4.20
CA ASP A 379 -7.84 16.67 -5.24
C ASP A 379 -8.11 17.28 -6.62
N ASP A 380 -7.25 16.97 -7.59
CA ASP A 380 -7.45 17.38 -8.98
C ASP A 380 -8.76 16.77 -9.54
N GLU A 381 -9.34 17.38 -10.57
CA GLU A 381 -10.50 16.84 -11.30
C GLU A 381 -10.15 16.62 -12.79
N PRO A 382 -10.00 15.36 -13.27
CA PRO A 382 -10.02 14.11 -12.51
C PRO A 382 -8.80 13.95 -11.58
N SER A 383 -8.97 13.19 -10.49
CA SER A 383 -7.88 12.98 -9.53
C SER A 383 -6.78 12.10 -10.12
N PHE A 384 -5.52 12.47 -9.87
CA PHE A 384 -4.34 11.70 -10.28
C PHE A 384 -4.44 10.23 -9.84
N PHE A 385 -4.89 9.97 -8.61
CA PHE A 385 -4.98 8.60 -8.07
C PHE A 385 -6.09 7.78 -8.73
N THR A 386 -7.18 8.43 -9.14
CA THR A 386 -8.25 7.79 -9.91
C THR A 386 -7.75 7.37 -11.29
N GLU A 387 -7.02 8.23 -11.99
CA GLU A 387 -6.42 7.90 -13.30
C GLU A 387 -5.30 6.86 -13.20
N LEU A 388 -4.50 6.90 -12.13
CA LEU A 388 -3.52 5.86 -11.82
C LEU A 388 -4.20 4.50 -11.61
N GLY A 389 -5.29 4.47 -10.84
CA GLY A 389 -6.09 3.26 -10.60
C GLY A 389 -6.66 2.67 -11.89
N LYS A 390 -7.23 3.52 -12.76
CA LYS A 390 -7.70 3.11 -14.10
C LYS A 390 -6.56 2.51 -14.94
N SER A 391 -5.39 3.13 -14.92
CA SER A 391 -4.22 2.68 -15.68
C SER A 391 -3.69 1.32 -15.18
N ILE A 392 -3.71 1.07 -13.87
CA ILE A 392 -3.39 -0.24 -13.29
C ILE A 392 -4.38 -1.30 -13.78
N VAL A 393 -5.68 -1.02 -13.75
CA VAL A 393 -6.73 -1.96 -14.20
C VAL A 393 -6.57 -2.27 -15.68
N LEU A 394 -6.34 -1.25 -16.53
CA LEU A 394 -6.10 -1.45 -17.97
C LEU A 394 -4.86 -2.32 -18.21
N ASP A 395 -3.78 -2.05 -17.48
CA ASP A 395 -2.54 -2.81 -17.65
C ASP A 395 -2.69 -4.28 -17.25
N LEU A 396 -3.39 -4.56 -16.14
CA LEU A 396 -3.72 -5.93 -15.73
C LEU A 396 -4.65 -6.65 -16.71
N ARG A 397 -5.57 -5.89 -17.33
CA ARG A 397 -6.56 -6.40 -18.28
C ARG A 397 -5.95 -6.68 -19.66
N GLY A 398 -4.84 -6.02 -20.00
CA GLY A 398 -4.18 -6.14 -21.30
C GLY A 398 -4.85 -5.33 -22.41
N LYS A 399 -5.39 -4.15 -22.07
CA LYS A 399 -6.07 -3.25 -23.00
C LYS A 399 -5.35 -1.91 -23.15
#